data_AF-A0A5Y6TRV6-F1
#
_entry.id   AF-A0A5Y6TRV6-F1
#
_cell.length_a   1.000
_cell.length_b   1.000
_cell.length_c   1.000
_cell.angle_alpha   90.00
_cell.angle_beta   90.00
_cell.angle_gamma   90.00
#
_symmetry.space_group_name_H-M   'P 1'
#
loop_
_entity.id
_entity.type
_entity.pdbx_description
1 polymer ?
#
loop_
_entity_poly.entity_id
_entity_poly.type
_entity_poly.pdbx_seq_one_letter_code
_entity_poly.pdbx_strand_id
1 'polypeptide(L)'
;VKDTTGVQASKDENGKLVLTSADGRGIKITGDIGVGSGILGTQKENYGRLSLVKNDGRDINISGTNLSAIGMGTTDLISQSSVSLRESKGQIDANIADAMGFNSFKGGGKQILVGYSSVSAYMSSEGSGFSAGSGFSEGSGKNMSALLTDSLVTISAMSSASNVYTVSKGSGFSEGSGNSQFATLKTSAGNMAGTVDKSAGVTTLKGAMAVMDIAETAIT
;
A
#
# COMPACT_ATOMS: atom_id res chain seq x y z
N VAL A 1 5.22 14.86 -23.05
CA VAL A 1 6.45 14.09 -22.75
C VAL A 1 6.20 12.64 -22.30
N LYS A 2 4.96 12.12 -22.36
CA LYS A 2 4.63 10.75 -21.93
C LYS A 2 5.47 9.67 -22.64
N ASP A 3 5.75 9.86 -23.94
CA ASP A 3 6.45 8.86 -24.75
C ASP A 3 7.95 8.80 -24.41
N THR A 4 8.48 9.86 -23.78
CA THR A 4 9.85 9.93 -23.29
C THR A 4 9.95 9.41 -21.85
N THR A 5 9.07 9.89 -20.97
CA THR A 5 9.11 9.56 -19.53
C THR A 5 8.50 8.20 -19.20
N GLY A 6 7.57 7.71 -20.03
CA GLY A 6 6.74 6.53 -19.75
C GLY A 6 5.60 6.77 -18.78
N VAL A 7 5.42 8.01 -18.32
CA VAL A 7 4.45 8.36 -17.29
C VAL A 7 3.24 9.01 -17.94
N GLN A 8 2.07 8.42 -17.69
CA GLN A 8 0.77 8.97 -18.03
C GLN A 8 0.14 9.56 -16.76
N ALA A 9 -0.18 10.85 -16.82
CA ALA A 9 -0.95 11.52 -15.79
C ALA A 9 -2.45 11.42 -16.10
N SER A 10 -3.25 11.15 -15.07
CA SER A 10 -4.72 11.16 -15.13
C SER A 10 -5.29 11.71 -13.83
N LYS A 11 -6.60 11.95 -13.84
CA LYS A 11 -7.38 12.33 -12.65
C LYS A 11 -8.34 11.19 -12.35
N ASP A 12 -8.36 10.70 -11.12
CA ASP A 12 -9.30 9.66 -10.71
C ASP A 12 -10.73 10.22 -10.54
N GLU A 13 -11.70 9.34 -10.27
CA GLU A 13 -13.10 9.69 -10.09
C GLU A 13 -13.34 10.59 -8.86
N ASN A 14 -12.43 10.55 -7.88
CA ASN A 14 -12.46 11.36 -6.66
C ASN A 14 -11.68 12.68 -6.81
N GLY A 15 -11.09 12.91 -7.98
CA GLY A 15 -10.33 14.08 -8.33
C GLY A 15 -8.87 14.10 -7.90
N LYS A 16 -8.32 12.97 -7.45
CA LYS A 16 -6.90 12.80 -7.12
C LYS A 16 -6.06 12.71 -8.40
N LEU A 17 -4.83 13.18 -8.31
CA LEU A 17 -3.82 13.02 -9.36
C LEU A 17 -3.30 11.57 -9.34
N VAL A 18 -3.33 10.91 -10.48
CA VAL A 18 -2.77 9.56 -10.67
C VAL A 18 -1.66 9.64 -11.71
N LEU A 19 -0.49 9.10 -11.37
CA LEU A 19 0.64 8.94 -12.29
C LEU A 19 0.89 7.44 -12.48
N THR A 20 0.72 6.98 -13.72
CA THR A 20 0.89 5.56 -14.06
C THR A 20 2.02 5.41 -15.08
N SER A 21 2.92 4.46 -14.84
CA SER A 21 3.85 4.01 -15.87
C SER A 21 3.32 2.74 -16.52
N ALA A 22 3.06 2.80 -17.82
CA ALA A 22 2.45 1.69 -18.57
C ALA A 22 3.43 0.51 -18.79
N ASP A 23 4.73 0.81 -18.87
CA ASP A 23 5.79 -0.17 -19.07
C ASP A 23 6.48 -0.58 -17.76
N GLY A 24 5.94 -0.18 -16.61
CA GLY A 24 6.44 -0.58 -15.29
C GLY A 24 7.74 0.12 -14.87
N ARG A 25 8.09 1.25 -15.49
CA ARG A 25 9.21 2.09 -15.05
C ARG A 25 8.88 2.78 -13.72
N GLY A 26 9.94 2.97 -12.92
CA GLY A 26 9.85 3.81 -11.73
C GLY A 26 9.55 5.27 -12.06
N ILE A 27 8.71 5.88 -11.23
CA ILE A 27 8.38 7.29 -11.29
C ILE A 27 9.23 8.01 -10.25
N LYS A 28 10.15 8.86 -10.72
CA LYS A 28 10.98 9.71 -9.88
C LYS A 28 10.79 11.19 -10.24
N ILE A 29 10.42 11.99 -9.25
CA ILE A 29 10.15 13.43 -9.37
C ILE A 29 11.21 14.17 -8.57
N THR A 30 12.16 14.83 -9.24
CA THR A 30 13.26 15.55 -8.59
C THR A 30 12.89 16.97 -8.16
N GLY A 31 11.96 17.62 -8.87
CA GLY A 31 11.50 18.97 -8.57
C GLY A 31 10.46 19.04 -7.44
N ASP A 32 10.01 20.25 -7.15
CA ASP A 32 8.81 20.44 -6.33
C ASP A 32 7.55 20.41 -7.21
N ILE A 33 6.73 19.38 -7.00
CA ILE A 33 5.43 19.23 -7.63
C ILE A 33 4.33 20.03 -6.90
N GLY A 34 4.65 20.54 -5.71
CA GLY A 34 3.73 21.23 -4.81
C GLY A 34 2.86 20.25 -4.02
N VAL A 35 2.76 20.47 -2.71
CA VAL A 35 1.96 19.62 -1.81
C VAL A 35 0.46 19.60 -2.13
N GLY A 36 -0.04 20.63 -2.83
CA GLY A 36 -1.42 20.70 -3.30
C GLY A 36 -1.77 19.67 -4.38
N SER A 37 -0.78 19.02 -4.99
CA SER A 37 -0.99 17.91 -5.94
C SER A 37 -1.48 16.62 -5.27
N GLY A 38 -1.32 16.50 -3.95
CA GLY A 38 -1.61 15.27 -3.19
C GLY A 38 -0.48 14.24 -3.22
N ILE A 39 0.62 14.48 -3.95
CA ILE A 39 1.81 13.62 -3.92
C ILE A 39 2.75 14.11 -2.81
N LEU A 40 2.95 13.26 -1.82
CA LEU A 40 3.82 13.54 -0.68
C LEU A 40 5.30 13.45 -1.04
N GLY A 41 6.16 14.08 -0.24
CA GLY A 41 7.61 13.98 -0.40
C GLY A 41 8.11 12.53 -0.43
N THR A 42 7.50 11.66 0.38
CA THR A 42 7.82 10.22 0.44
C THR A 42 7.41 9.42 -0.80
N GLN A 43 6.58 9.99 -1.69
CA GLN A 43 6.08 9.35 -2.90
C GLN A 43 6.75 9.85 -4.17
N LYS A 44 7.66 10.83 -4.06
CA LYS A 44 8.40 11.36 -5.21
C LYS A 44 9.29 10.31 -5.87
N GLU A 45 9.60 9.23 -5.20
CA GLU A 45 10.34 8.10 -5.75
C GLU A 45 9.55 6.81 -5.50
N ASN A 46 8.97 6.27 -6.57
CA ASN A 46 8.09 5.10 -6.51
C ASN A 46 8.37 4.15 -7.68
N TYR A 47 8.72 2.90 -7.37
CA TYR A 47 9.03 1.86 -8.35
C TYR A 47 7.92 0.80 -8.50
N GLY A 48 6.73 1.08 -7.97
CA GLY A 48 5.60 0.15 -8.00
C GLY A 48 5.73 -0.98 -6.96
N ARG A 49 4.98 -2.06 -7.21
CA ARG A 49 4.98 -3.29 -6.38
C ARG A 49 5.24 -4.49 -7.27
N LEU A 50 5.92 -5.49 -6.73
CA LEU A 50 6.01 -6.81 -7.34
C LEU A 50 4.89 -7.70 -6.78
N SER A 51 4.22 -8.43 -7.68
CA SER A 51 3.25 -9.47 -7.33
C SER A 51 3.73 -10.79 -7.93
N LEU A 52 3.71 -11.85 -7.13
CA LEU A 52 4.15 -13.18 -7.54
C LEU A 52 3.00 -14.16 -7.28
N VAL A 53 2.70 -14.97 -8.27
CA VAL A 53 1.65 -15.98 -8.21
C VAL A 53 2.28 -17.35 -8.39
N LYS A 54 1.85 -18.30 -7.55
CA LYS A 54 2.28 -19.69 -7.62
C LYS A 54 1.05 -20.59 -7.64
N ASN A 55 1.14 -21.68 -8.41
CA ASN A 55 0.04 -22.60 -8.70
C ASN A 55 0.09 -23.91 -7.89
N ASP A 56 0.87 -24.00 -6.81
CA ASP A 56 0.99 -25.24 -6.02
C ASP A 56 0.58 -25.10 -4.55
N GLY A 57 0.06 -23.92 -4.16
CA GLY A 57 -0.40 -23.62 -2.80
C GLY A 57 0.70 -23.56 -1.72
N ARG A 58 1.96 -23.85 -2.06
CA ARG A 58 3.10 -23.71 -1.15
C ARG A 58 3.64 -22.29 -1.21
N ASP A 59 4.33 -21.88 -0.15
CA ASP A 59 4.93 -20.56 -0.10
C ASP A 59 5.96 -20.33 -1.22
N ILE A 60 6.16 -19.07 -1.59
CA ILE A 60 7.24 -18.63 -2.48
C ILE A 60 8.39 -18.18 -1.56
N ASN A 61 9.33 -19.08 -1.30
CA ASN A 61 10.51 -18.73 -0.52
C ASN A 61 11.50 -17.91 -1.37
N ILE A 62 11.45 -16.59 -1.24
CA ILE A 62 12.33 -15.66 -1.93
C ILE A 62 13.52 -15.34 -1.02
N SER A 63 14.72 -15.58 -1.53
CA SER A 63 15.96 -15.15 -0.88
C SER A 63 16.91 -14.58 -1.92
N GLY A 64 17.65 -13.54 -1.55
CA GLY A 64 18.54 -12.84 -2.46
C GLY A 64 19.17 -11.61 -1.84
N THR A 65 20.00 -10.93 -2.60
CA THR A 65 20.62 -9.66 -2.21
C THR A 65 19.74 -8.48 -2.63
N ASN A 66 19.68 -7.41 -1.82
CA ASN A 66 18.97 -6.16 -2.15
C ASN A 66 17.46 -6.31 -2.44
N LEU A 67 16.77 -7.23 -1.78
CA LEU A 67 15.32 -7.41 -1.94
C LEU A 67 14.47 -6.18 -1.54
N SER A 68 15.04 -5.26 -0.75
CA SER A 68 14.40 -3.98 -0.43
C SER A 68 14.14 -3.11 -1.67
N ALA A 69 14.89 -3.30 -2.76
CA ALA A 69 14.67 -2.58 -4.02
C ALA A 69 13.33 -2.93 -4.69
N ILE A 70 12.78 -4.11 -4.39
CA ILE A 70 11.48 -4.57 -4.90
C ILE A 70 10.40 -4.58 -3.81
N GLY A 71 10.69 -3.98 -2.64
CA GLY A 71 9.77 -3.94 -1.50
C GLY A 71 9.52 -5.30 -0.84
N MET A 72 10.47 -6.23 -0.96
CA MET A 72 10.44 -7.55 -0.32
C MET A 72 11.66 -7.76 0.60
N GLY A 73 12.25 -6.67 1.11
CA GLY A 73 13.33 -6.73 2.08
C GLY A 73 12.85 -7.18 3.47
N THR A 74 13.78 -7.44 4.37
CA THR A 74 13.49 -7.92 5.74
C THR A 74 12.71 -6.93 6.60
N THR A 75 12.68 -5.67 6.23
CA THR A 75 11.93 -4.60 6.90
C THR A 75 10.63 -4.25 6.19
N ASP A 76 10.37 -4.84 5.01
CA ASP A 76 9.17 -4.57 4.23
C ASP A 76 8.03 -5.49 4.67
N LEU A 77 6.86 -4.90 4.87
CA LEU A 77 5.64 -5.69 5.07
C LEU A 77 5.12 -6.28 3.76
N ILE A 78 5.01 -7.58 3.66
CA ILE A 78 4.61 -8.30 2.44
C ILE A 78 3.28 -9.00 2.71
N SER A 79 2.34 -8.86 1.79
CA SER A 79 1.05 -9.55 1.84
C SER A 79 1.14 -10.84 1.02
N GLN A 80 0.82 -11.97 1.65
CA GLN A 80 0.81 -13.28 1.01
C GLN A 80 -0.43 -14.07 1.45
N SER A 81 -1.00 -14.85 0.54
CA SER A 81 -2.17 -15.69 0.79
C SER A 81 -2.28 -16.80 -0.24
N SER A 82 -2.81 -17.96 0.16
CA SER A 82 -3.23 -19.03 -0.73
C SER A 82 -4.76 -19.03 -0.82
N VAL A 83 -5.32 -19.06 -2.03
CA VAL A 83 -6.78 -18.99 -2.24
C VAL A 83 -7.25 -20.22 -3.00
N SER A 84 -8.27 -20.89 -2.48
CA SER A 84 -8.94 -22.00 -3.15
C SER A 84 -9.96 -21.52 -4.19
N LEU A 85 -10.29 -22.40 -5.14
CA LEU A 85 -11.35 -22.14 -6.13
C LEU A 85 -12.72 -21.86 -5.49
N ARG A 86 -12.97 -22.37 -4.28
CA ARG A 86 -14.20 -22.09 -3.56
C ARG A 86 -14.22 -20.67 -3.01
N GLU A 87 -13.12 -20.23 -2.43
CA GLU A 87 -12.99 -18.88 -1.84
C GLU A 87 -13.06 -17.80 -2.91
N SER A 88 -12.58 -18.08 -4.12
CA SER A 88 -12.64 -17.14 -5.24
C SER A 88 -14.07 -16.83 -5.72
N LYS A 89 -15.09 -17.59 -5.28
CA LYS A 89 -16.51 -17.30 -5.54
C LYS A 89 -17.11 -16.28 -4.57
N GLY A 90 -16.55 -16.19 -3.36
CA GLY A 90 -17.07 -15.34 -2.29
C GLY A 90 -16.59 -13.90 -2.37
N GLN A 91 -17.02 -13.08 -1.42
CA GLN A 91 -16.42 -11.76 -1.18
C GLN A 91 -14.94 -11.93 -0.86
N ILE A 92 -14.09 -11.08 -1.44
CA ILE A 92 -12.63 -11.18 -1.29
C ILE A 92 -12.22 -10.37 -0.06
N ASP A 93 -11.67 -11.04 0.96
CA ASP A 93 -11.14 -10.41 2.17
C ASP A 93 -10.07 -9.35 1.83
N ALA A 94 -10.02 -8.25 2.58
CA ALA A 94 -9.12 -7.14 2.29
C ALA A 94 -7.62 -7.52 2.26
N ASN A 95 -7.17 -8.46 3.10
CA ASN A 95 -5.78 -8.94 3.07
C ASN A 95 -5.51 -9.82 1.85
N ILE A 96 -6.50 -10.66 1.46
CA ILE A 96 -6.44 -11.44 0.23
C ILE A 96 -6.41 -10.51 -0.99
N ALA A 97 -7.22 -9.46 -0.99
CA ALA A 97 -7.24 -8.48 -2.07
C ALA A 97 -5.90 -7.75 -2.22
N ASP A 98 -5.23 -7.41 -1.11
CA ASP A 98 -3.89 -6.82 -1.16
C ASP A 98 -2.86 -7.81 -1.74
N ALA A 99 -2.92 -9.09 -1.35
CA ALA A 99 -2.07 -10.15 -1.89
C ALA A 99 -2.35 -10.43 -3.39
N MET A 100 -3.60 -10.30 -3.85
CA MET A 100 -4.00 -10.41 -5.25
C MET A 100 -3.64 -9.17 -6.10
N GLY A 101 -3.03 -8.14 -5.51
CA GLY A 101 -2.61 -6.94 -6.24
C GLY A 101 -3.75 -5.99 -6.60
N PHE A 102 -4.83 -5.96 -5.83
CA PHE A 102 -5.91 -4.98 -6.02
C PHE A 102 -5.46 -3.55 -5.69
N ASN A 103 -4.54 -3.40 -4.73
CA ASN A 103 -4.18 -2.11 -4.18
C ASN A 103 -2.78 -1.69 -4.65
N SER A 104 -2.69 -0.48 -5.24
CA SER A 104 -1.42 0.11 -5.70
C SER A 104 -0.47 0.47 -4.55
N PHE A 105 -1.01 0.65 -3.34
CA PHE A 105 -0.26 0.86 -2.10
C PHE A 105 -0.87 0.00 -0.98
N LYS A 106 -0.09 -0.30 0.06
CA LYS A 106 -0.47 -1.22 1.14
C LYS A 106 -1.80 -0.78 1.77
N GLY A 107 -2.76 -1.71 1.80
CA GLY A 107 -4.06 -1.53 2.45
C GLY A 107 -5.14 -0.81 1.62
N GLY A 108 -4.79 -0.11 0.55
CA GLY A 108 -5.75 0.44 -0.44
C GLY A 108 -6.72 1.52 0.05
N GLY A 109 -6.79 1.79 1.36
CA GLY A 109 -7.57 2.89 1.95
C GLY A 109 -6.71 4.12 2.17
N LYS A 110 -6.08 4.19 3.34
CA LYS A 110 -5.14 5.25 3.73
C LYS A 110 -3.71 4.82 3.47
N GLN A 111 -2.87 5.76 3.06
CA GLN A 111 -1.44 5.49 2.93
C GLN A 111 -0.79 5.45 4.32
N ILE A 112 -0.07 4.36 4.58
CA ILE A 112 0.61 4.12 5.85
C ILE A 112 2.01 4.74 5.78
N LEU A 113 2.32 5.60 6.74
CA LEU A 113 3.60 6.29 6.85
C LEU A 113 4.30 5.89 8.15
N VAL A 114 5.48 5.28 8.03
CA VAL A 114 6.27 4.82 9.17
C VAL A 114 7.31 5.88 9.54
N GLY A 115 7.58 6.07 10.84
CA GLY A 115 8.56 7.03 11.36
C GLY A 115 7.95 8.30 11.98
N TYR A 116 6.62 8.43 12.00
CA TYR A 116 5.94 9.62 12.50
C TYR A 116 4.90 9.26 13.56
N SER A 117 4.87 10.01 14.67
CA SER A 117 3.91 9.80 15.76
C SER A 117 2.51 10.31 15.46
N SER A 118 2.39 11.30 14.57
CA SER A 118 1.12 11.90 14.15
C SER A 118 1.26 12.55 12.77
N VAL A 119 0.12 12.91 12.17
CA VAL A 119 0.07 13.76 10.97
C VAL A 119 0.73 15.11 11.22
N SER A 120 0.53 15.70 12.41
CA SER A 120 1.18 16.97 12.77
C SER A 120 2.70 16.87 12.86
N ALA A 121 3.22 15.75 13.38
CA ALA A 121 4.65 15.47 13.41
C ALA A 121 5.21 15.29 12.00
N TYR A 122 4.48 14.61 11.12
CA TYR A 122 4.85 14.52 9.70
C TYR A 122 4.85 15.89 9.03
N MET A 123 3.81 16.71 9.22
CA MET A 123 3.73 18.05 8.62
C MET A 123 4.85 18.97 9.10
N SER A 124 5.27 18.82 10.34
CA SER A 124 6.37 19.61 10.91
C SER A 124 7.76 19.14 10.46
N SER A 125 7.85 17.95 9.85
CA SER A 125 9.14 17.39 9.42
C SER A 125 9.70 18.09 8.19
N GLU A 126 11.03 18.16 8.12
CA GLU A 126 11.75 18.72 6.98
C GLU A 126 11.47 17.90 5.71
N GLY A 127 11.29 18.58 4.58
CA GLY A 127 10.98 17.94 3.29
C GLY A 127 9.53 17.48 3.11
N SER A 128 8.67 17.62 4.12
CA SER A 128 7.24 17.30 4.01
C SER A 128 6.46 18.27 3.09
N GLY A 129 6.95 19.51 2.97
CA GLY A 129 6.27 20.62 2.29
C GLY A 129 5.15 21.29 3.10
N PHE A 130 4.93 20.87 4.35
CA PHE A 130 3.93 21.44 5.26
C PHE A 130 4.54 22.15 6.48
N SER A 131 5.87 22.31 6.50
CA SER A 131 6.56 22.97 7.61
C SER A 131 6.15 24.44 7.74
N ALA A 132 6.43 25.04 8.90
CA ALA A 132 6.23 26.48 9.10
C ALA A 132 6.89 27.30 7.96
N GLY A 133 6.16 28.26 7.41
CA GLY A 133 6.61 29.08 6.29
C GLY A 133 6.31 28.53 4.89
N SER A 134 5.82 27.29 4.76
CA SER A 134 5.48 26.71 3.44
C SER A 134 4.18 27.25 2.82
N GLY A 135 3.36 27.95 3.62
CA GLY A 135 2.01 28.36 3.23
C GLY A 135 0.95 27.26 3.35
N PHE A 136 1.34 26.03 3.71
CA PHE A 136 0.45 24.87 3.90
C PHE A 136 0.57 24.25 5.30
N SER A 137 1.20 24.95 6.24
CA SER A 137 1.34 24.49 7.62
C SER A 137 -0.01 24.35 8.33
N GLU A 138 0.00 23.68 9.49
CA GLU A 138 -1.19 23.64 10.34
C GLU A 138 -1.65 25.07 10.67
N GLY A 139 -2.96 25.29 10.63
CA GLY A 139 -3.54 26.62 10.86
C GLY A 139 -3.40 27.63 9.71
N SER A 140 -2.81 27.26 8.56
CA SER A 140 -2.66 28.15 7.39
C SER A 140 -3.98 28.51 6.67
N GLY A 141 -5.13 28.08 7.18
CA GLY A 141 -6.44 28.22 6.51
C GLY A 141 -6.65 27.27 5.32
N LYS A 142 -5.64 26.48 4.93
CA LYS A 142 -5.73 25.49 3.85
C LYS A 142 -6.29 24.12 4.31
N ASN A 143 -6.51 23.93 5.61
CA ASN A 143 -7.06 22.71 6.23
C ASN A 143 -6.36 21.42 5.81
N MET A 144 -5.04 21.49 5.58
CA MET A 144 -4.30 20.37 5.01
C MET A 144 -4.07 19.24 6.01
N SER A 145 -3.97 19.54 7.30
CA SER A 145 -3.94 18.53 8.37
C SER A 145 -5.18 17.64 8.39
N ALA A 146 -6.37 18.19 8.14
CA ALA A 146 -7.60 17.40 8.07
C ALA A 146 -7.60 16.45 6.86
N LEU A 147 -7.17 16.95 5.70
CA LEU A 147 -7.10 16.17 4.46
C LEU A 147 -6.07 15.02 4.58
N LEU A 148 -4.91 15.32 5.18
CA LEU A 148 -3.89 14.31 5.47
C LEU A 148 -4.36 13.29 6.52
N THR A 149 -5.13 13.69 7.53
CA THR A 149 -5.70 12.74 8.51
C THR A 149 -6.71 11.79 7.88
N ASP A 150 -7.44 12.23 6.86
CA ASP A 150 -8.35 11.37 6.11
C ASP A 150 -7.59 10.42 5.17
N SER A 151 -6.48 10.87 4.58
CA SER A 151 -5.74 10.10 3.56
C SER A 151 -4.57 9.27 4.11
N LEU A 152 -4.09 9.56 5.33
CA LEU A 152 -2.89 8.95 5.91
C LEU A 152 -3.15 8.29 7.26
N VAL A 153 -2.31 7.30 7.55
CA VAL A 153 -2.10 6.76 8.88
C VAL A 153 -0.62 6.79 9.18
N THR A 154 -0.24 7.41 10.30
CA THR A 154 1.15 7.45 10.74
C THR A 154 1.40 6.41 11.82
N ILE A 155 2.53 5.72 11.75
CA ILE A 155 3.01 4.81 12.76
C ILE A 155 4.44 5.23 13.12
N SER A 156 4.73 5.40 14.40
CA SER A 156 6.07 5.84 14.83
C SER A 156 7.16 4.80 14.54
N ALA A 157 6.87 3.53 14.78
CA ALA A 157 7.73 2.40 14.51
C ALA A 157 6.91 1.12 14.35
N MET A 158 7.48 0.09 13.71
CA MET A 158 6.79 -1.20 13.53
C MET A 158 6.42 -1.90 14.84
N SER A 159 7.23 -1.70 15.89
CA SER A 159 6.94 -2.16 17.25
C SER A 159 5.62 -1.57 17.82
N SER A 160 5.20 -0.40 17.31
CA SER A 160 3.97 0.31 17.70
C SER A 160 2.85 0.18 16.66
N ALA A 161 3.00 -0.70 15.67
CA ALA A 161 2.09 -0.81 14.54
C ALA A 161 0.79 -1.57 14.85
N SER A 162 0.55 -1.95 16.12
CA SER A 162 -0.59 -2.75 16.55
C SER A 162 -1.96 -2.12 16.25
N ASN A 163 -2.04 -0.82 15.99
CA ASN A 163 -3.29 -0.15 15.65
C ASN A 163 -3.68 -0.36 14.16
N VAL A 164 -2.72 -0.76 13.34
CA VAL A 164 -2.87 -0.93 11.88
C VAL A 164 -2.69 -2.40 11.49
N TYR A 165 -1.75 -3.09 12.14
CA TYR A 165 -1.37 -4.46 11.84
C TYR A 165 -1.64 -5.40 13.02
N THR A 166 -1.84 -6.68 12.71
CA THR A 166 -2.05 -7.75 13.69
C THR A 166 -0.71 -8.26 14.24
N VAL A 167 0.00 -7.41 14.99
CA VAL A 167 1.34 -7.70 15.56
C VAL A 167 1.33 -7.97 17.08
N SER A 168 0.14 -8.12 17.69
CA SER A 168 0.03 -8.36 19.14
C SER A 168 0.67 -9.68 19.56
N LYS A 169 1.09 -9.79 20.82
CA LYS A 169 1.58 -11.06 21.39
C LYS A 169 0.55 -12.17 21.16
N GLY A 170 0.99 -13.32 20.66
CA GLY A 170 0.12 -14.47 20.34
C GLY A 170 -0.50 -14.46 18.95
N SER A 171 -0.31 -13.41 18.14
CA SER A 171 -0.79 -13.35 16.74
C SER A 171 -0.02 -14.25 15.77
N GLY A 172 1.18 -14.69 16.15
CA GLY A 172 2.14 -15.32 15.23
C GLY A 172 2.96 -14.32 14.41
N PHE A 173 2.61 -13.03 14.40
CA PHE A 173 3.29 -11.96 13.65
C PHE A 173 3.92 -10.88 14.56
N SER A 174 4.04 -11.16 15.86
CA SER A 174 4.71 -10.23 16.78
C SER A 174 6.17 -10.04 16.43
N GLU A 175 6.76 -8.92 16.85
CA GLU A 175 8.20 -8.67 16.71
C GLU A 175 9.01 -9.86 17.26
N GLY A 176 10.01 -10.31 16.49
CA GLY A 176 10.84 -11.47 16.82
C GLY A 176 10.19 -12.84 16.57
N SER A 177 8.96 -12.93 16.04
CA SER A 177 8.31 -14.22 15.73
C SER A 177 8.87 -14.93 14.50
N GLY A 178 9.77 -14.29 13.74
CA GLY A 178 10.23 -14.73 12.43
C GLY A 178 9.25 -14.43 11.29
N ASN A 179 7.99 -14.09 11.59
CA ASN A 179 6.93 -13.85 10.60
C ASN A 179 6.41 -12.41 10.62
N SER A 180 7.02 -11.50 11.37
CA SER A 180 6.52 -10.13 11.55
C SER A 180 6.40 -9.32 10.26
N GLN A 181 7.20 -9.65 9.24
CA GLN A 181 7.10 -9.03 7.91
C GLN A 181 5.81 -9.41 7.16
N PHE A 182 5.12 -10.47 7.58
CA PHE A 182 3.86 -10.94 6.98
C PHE A 182 2.63 -10.55 7.83
N ALA A 183 2.79 -9.63 8.78
CA ALA A 183 1.70 -9.17 9.61
C ALA A 183 0.55 -8.61 8.75
N THR A 184 -0.64 -9.15 8.95
CA THR A 184 -1.84 -8.73 8.20
C THR A 184 -2.36 -7.39 8.69
N LEU A 185 -3.02 -6.65 7.80
CA LEU A 185 -3.76 -5.46 8.18
C LEU A 185 -4.98 -5.84 9.01
N LYS A 186 -5.31 -5.00 9.99
CA LYS A 186 -6.56 -5.13 10.73
C LYS A 186 -7.74 -4.79 9.82
N THR A 187 -8.71 -5.69 9.72
CA THR A 187 -9.90 -5.52 8.88
C THR A 187 -11.18 -5.24 9.67
N SER A 188 -11.10 -5.19 11.00
CA SER A 188 -12.26 -4.90 11.87
C SER A 188 -12.88 -3.53 11.58
N ALA A 189 -14.14 -3.35 12.02
CA ALA A 189 -14.83 -2.07 11.92
C ALA A 189 -14.01 -0.94 12.58
N GLY A 190 -13.82 0.17 11.86
CA GLY A 190 -13.00 1.29 12.34
C GLY A 190 -11.49 1.07 12.23
N ASN A 191 -11.03 0.10 11.43
CA ASN A 191 -9.60 -0.06 11.17
C ASN A 191 -8.97 1.23 10.63
N MET A 192 -7.78 1.55 11.13
CA MET A 192 -7.15 2.83 10.80
C MET A 192 -6.72 2.89 9.33
N ALA A 193 -6.29 1.76 8.76
CA ALA A 193 -5.84 1.68 7.36
C ALA A 193 -6.95 1.90 6.32
N GLY A 194 -8.22 1.88 6.74
CA GLY A 194 -9.36 1.95 5.82
C GLY A 194 -9.42 0.76 4.85
N THR A 195 -8.87 -0.40 5.22
CA THR A 195 -8.93 -1.61 4.40
C THR A 195 -10.36 -2.12 4.36
N VAL A 196 -10.82 -2.44 3.15
CA VAL A 196 -12.16 -2.96 2.89
C VAL A 196 -12.11 -4.16 1.97
N ASP A 197 -13.02 -5.09 2.21
CA ASP A 197 -13.23 -6.25 1.35
C ASP A 197 -13.63 -5.82 -0.06
N LYS A 198 -13.32 -6.65 -1.05
CA LYS A 198 -13.65 -6.40 -2.45
C LYS A 198 -14.82 -7.26 -2.91
N SER A 199 -15.51 -6.77 -3.92
CA SER A 199 -16.62 -7.48 -4.56
C SER A 199 -16.20 -8.89 -4.99
N ALA A 200 -17.19 -9.80 -4.97
CA ALA A 200 -16.92 -11.22 -5.11
C ALA A 200 -16.33 -11.61 -6.48
N GLY A 201 -15.35 -12.51 -6.44
CA GLY A 201 -14.77 -13.20 -7.60
C GLY A 201 -14.53 -12.34 -8.84
N VAL A 202 -15.16 -12.72 -9.95
CA VAL A 202 -14.92 -12.15 -11.31
C VAL A 202 -15.61 -10.81 -11.57
N THR A 203 -16.24 -10.19 -10.57
CA THR A 203 -16.96 -8.91 -10.73
C THR A 203 -16.02 -7.70 -10.83
N THR A 204 -14.72 -7.91 -10.63
CA THR A 204 -13.67 -6.91 -10.77
C THR A 204 -12.61 -7.41 -11.74
N LEU A 205 -11.90 -6.49 -12.41
CA LEU A 205 -10.85 -6.86 -13.36
C LEU A 205 -9.76 -7.72 -12.68
N LYS A 206 -9.32 -7.34 -11.48
CA LYS A 206 -8.29 -8.07 -10.73
C LYS A 206 -8.79 -9.42 -10.22
N GLY A 207 -10.04 -9.50 -9.77
CA GLY A 207 -10.65 -10.76 -9.37
C GLY A 207 -10.82 -11.71 -10.55
N ALA A 208 -11.18 -11.20 -11.74
CA ALA A 208 -11.25 -12.00 -12.96
C ALA A 208 -9.88 -12.57 -13.36
N MET A 209 -8.83 -11.74 -13.33
CA MET A 209 -7.45 -12.19 -13.58
C MET A 209 -7.02 -13.28 -12.59
N ALA A 210 -7.25 -13.07 -11.29
CA ALA A 210 -6.88 -14.07 -10.28
C ALA A 210 -7.66 -15.39 -10.43
N VAL A 211 -8.94 -15.35 -10.80
CA VAL A 211 -9.74 -16.56 -11.05
C VAL A 211 -9.21 -17.36 -12.25
N MET A 212 -8.63 -16.70 -13.26
CA MET A 212 -8.00 -17.41 -14.38
C MET A 212 -6.82 -18.27 -13.89
N ASP A 213 -5.92 -17.71 -13.09
CA ASP A 213 -4.77 -18.44 -12.54
C ASP A 213 -5.22 -19.59 -11.61
N ILE A 214 -6.27 -19.36 -10.81
CA ILE A 214 -6.84 -20.39 -9.94
C ILE A 214 -7.49 -21.51 -10.77
N ALA A 215 -8.18 -21.17 -11.86
CA ALA A 215 -8.77 -22.16 -12.76
C ALA A 215 -7.69 -22.98 -13.47
N GLU A 216 -6.61 -22.35 -13.95
CA GLU A 216 -5.44 -23.05 -14.51
C GLU A 216 -4.82 -24.02 -13.50
N THR A 217 -4.65 -23.56 -12.26
CA THR A 217 -4.17 -24.39 -11.16
C THR A 217 -5.08 -25.60 -10.90
N ALA A 218 -6.41 -25.43 -10.97
CA ALA A 218 -7.37 -26.50 -10.71
C ALA A 218 -7.47 -27.54 -11.85
N ILE A 219 -7.04 -27.17 -13.07
CA ILE A 219 -7.02 -28.07 -14.23
C ILE A 219 -5.78 -28.97 -14.23
N THR A 220 -4.67 -28.51 -13.63
CA THR A 220 -3.37 -29.19 -13.61
C THR A 220 -3.30 -30.28 -12.54
#